data_AF-A0A6J7LC42-F1
#
_entry.id   AF-A0A6J7LC42-F1
#
_cell.length_a   1.000
_cell.length_b   1.000
_cell.length_c   1.000
_cell.angle_alpha   90.00
_cell.angle_beta   90.00
_cell.angle_gamma   90.00
#
_symmetry.space_group_name_H-M   'P 1'
#
loop_
_entity.id
_entity.type
_entity.pdbx_description
1 polymer ?
#
loop_
_entity_poly.entity_id
_entity_poly.type
_entity_poly.pdbx_seq_one_letter_code
_entity_poly.pdbx_strand_id
1 'polypeptide(L)' 'MAVAIADGIRSFWAKRRGREKPAPIDVEKLTPITIVVFVLLAALSLLLLAADIFNPVQLNL' A
#
# COMPACT_ATOMS: atom_id res chain seq x y z
N MET A 1 5.38 2.96 -10.78
CA MET A 1 5.41 1.80 -11.71
C MET A 1 4.09 1.01 -11.72
N ALA A 2 3.56 0.56 -10.57
CA ALA A 2 2.33 -0.24 -10.52
C ALA A 2 1.08 0.42 -11.14
N VAL A 3 0.86 1.72 -10.85
CA VAL A 3 -0.30 2.48 -11.39
C VAL A 3 -0.23 2.62 -12.92
N ALA A 4 0.96 2.92 -13.45
CA ALA A 4 1.17 3.02 -14.89
C ALA A 4 0.96 1.68 -15.62
N ILE A 5 1.29 0.55 -14.99
CA ILE A 5 1.02 -0.79 -15.53
C ILE A 5 -0.50 -1.05 -15.53
N ALA A 6 -1.20 -0.73 -14.44
CA ALA A 6 -2.66 -0.88 -14.35
C ALA A 6 -3.39 -0.01 -15.38
N ASP A 7 -2.96 1.23 -15.58
CA ASP A 7 -3.48 2.12 -16.61
C ASP A 7 -3.11 1.66 -18.03
N GLY A 8 -1.91 1.12 -18.23
CA GLY A 8 -1.49 0.49 -19.48
C GLY A 8 -2.41 -0.68 -19.85
N ILE A 9 -2.74 -1.55 -18.90
CA ILE A 9 -3.64 -2.69 -19.11
C ILE A 9 -5.07 -2.21 -19.40
N ARG A 10 -5.58 -1.24 -18.63
CA ARG A 10 -6.93 -0.68 -18.81
C ARG A 10 -7.08 0.04 -20.16
N SER A 11 -6.09 0.83 -20.54
CA SER A 11 -6.10 1.55 -21.82
C SER A 11 -5.97 0.60 -23.01
N PHE A 12 -5.18 -0.46 -22.90
CA PHE A 12 -5.11 -1.52 -23.92
C PHE A 12 -6.45 -2.22 -24.10
N TRP A 13 -7.12 -2.58 -23.00
CA TRP A 13 -8.45 -3.20 -23.02
C TRP A 13 -9.55 -2.28 -23.54
N ALA A 14 -9.48 -0.97 -23.26
CA ALA A 14 -10.42 0.02 -23.78
C ALA A 14 -10.25 0.21 -25.30
N LYS A 15 -9.00 0.32 -25.76
CA LYS A 15 -8.67 0.41 -27.19
C LYS A 15 -9.14 -0.83 -27.96
N ARG A 16 -9.00 -2.02 -27.38
CA ARG A 16 -9.47 -3.27 -27.98
C ARG A 16 -11.00 -3.41 -28.03
N ARG A 17 -11.73 -2.70 -27.15
CA ARG A 17 -13.19 -2.63 -27.12
C ARG A 17 -13.77 -1.42 -27.86
N GLY A 18 -12.94 -0.64 -28.57
CA GLY A 18 -13.38 0.56 -29.29
C GLY A 18 -13.91 1.68 -28.40
N ARG A 19 -13.57 1.66 -27.09
CA ARG A 19 -13.98 2.67 -26.12
C ARG A 19 -12.86 3.68 -25.91
N GLU A 20 -13.25 4.91 -25.59
CA GLU A 20 -12.32 5.98 -25.24
C GLU A 20 -11.44 5.59 -24.06
N LYS A 21 -10.24 6.18 -24.00
CA LYS A 21 -9.23 5.85 -23.00
C LYS A 21 -9.77 6.15 -21.60
N PRO A 22 -9.75 5.18 -20.66
CA PRO A 22 -10.22 5.42 -19.30
C PRO A 22 -9.34 6.48 -18.62
N ALA A 23 -9.95 7.28 -17.75
CA ALA A 23 -9.25 8.31 -16.98
C ALA A 23 -8.08 7.70 -16.19
N PRO A 24 -6.93 8.41 -16.08
CA PRO A 24 -5.79 7.96 -15.29
C PRO A 24 -6.20 7.66 -13.84
N ILE A 25 -5.56 6.66 -13.24
CA ILE A 25 -5.77 6.39 -11.82
C ILE A 25 -5.15 7.53 -11.00
N ASP A 26 -5.97 8.22 -10.21
CA ASP A 26 -5.51 9.21 -9.23
C ASP A 26 -4.70 8.54 -8.12
N VAL A 27 -3.38 8.68 -8.21
CA VAL A 27 -2.45 8.17 -7.20
C VAL A 27 -2.67 8.85 -5.85
N GLU A 28 -3.10 10.12 -5.87
CA GLU A 28 -3.41 10.90 -4.67
C GLU A 28 -4.53 10.28 -3.84
N LYS A 29 -5.47 9.54 -4.46
CA LYS A 29 -6.52 8.83 -3.72
C LYS A 29 -6.01 7.57 -3.01
N LEU A 30 -4.84 7.05 -3.39
CA LEU A 30 -4.20 5.91 -2.73
C LEU A 30 -3.30 6.36 -1.57
N THR A 31 -2.79 7.59 -1.60
CA THR A 31 -1.92 8.16 -0.57
C THR A 31 -2.51 8.08 0.84
N PRO A 32 -3.80 8.40 1.10
CA PRO A 32 -4.41 8.28 2.42
C PRO A 32 -4.37 6.84 2.96
N ILE A 33 -4.60 5.85 2.11
CA ILE A 33 -4.58 4.43 2.49
C ILE A 33 -3.16 4.03 2.90
N THR A 34 -2.16 4.44 2.12
CA THR A 34 -0.75 4.21 2.45
C THR A 34 -0.39 4.82 3.81
N ILE A 35 -0.86 6.04 4.09
CA ILE A 35 -0.63 6.70 5.38
C ILE A 35 -1.27 5.92 6.52
N VAL A 36 -2.52 5.46 6.37
CA VAL A 36 -3.20 4.65 7.40
C VAL A 36 -2.42 3.36 7.70
N VAL A 37 -2.02 2.62 6.66
CA VAL A 37 -1.23 1.40 6.82
C VAL A 37 0.12 1.70 7.47
N PHE A 38 0.78 2.78 7.05
CA PHE A 38 2.07 3.20 7.62
C PHE A 38 1.95 3.53 9.11
N VAL A 39 0.92 4.29 9.52
CA VAL A 39 0.67 4.60 10.93
C VAL A 39 0.41 3.32 11.73
N LEU A 40 -0.38 2.39 11.19
CA LEU A 40 -0.62 1.08 11.82
C LEU A 40 0.68 0.30 12.04
N LEU A 41 1.52 0.21 11.02
CA LEU A 41 2.81 -0.48 11.12
C LEU A 41 3.73 0.21 12.13
N ALA A 42 3.83 1.54 12.09
CA ALA A 42 4.62 2.30 13.05
C ALA A 42 4.14 2.10 14.50
N ALA A 43 2.82 2.10 14.71
CA ALA A 43 2.22 1.85 16.01
C ALA A 43 2.53 0.43 16.52
N LEU A 44 2.41 -0.59 15.66
CA LEU A 44 2.78 -1.97 16.01
C LEU A 44 4.28 -2.07 16.34
N SER A 45 5.15 -1.45 15.54
CA SER A 45 6.59 -1.43 15.81
C SER A 45 6.92 -0.78 17.16
N LEU A 46 6.30 0.36 17.47
CA LEU A 46 6.49 1.03 18.77
C LEU A 46 5.96 0.18 19.93
N LEU A 47 4.82 -0.48 19.74
CA LEU A 47 4.23 -1.37 20.74
C LEU A 47 5.17 -2.55 21.04
N LEU A 48 5.70 -3.20 20.01
CA LEU A 48 6.62 -4.33 20.17
C LEU A 48 7.93 -3.89 20.81
N LEU A 49 8.50 -2.77 20.37
CA LEU A 49 9.70 -2.20 20.98
C LEU A 49 9.49 -1.93 22.48
N ALA A 50 8.35 -1.34 22.84
CA ALA A 50 8.00 -1.13 24.23
C ALA A 50 7.87 -2.47 24.98
N ALA A 51 7.22 -3.47 24.36
CA ALA A 51 7.09 -4.80 24.95
C ALA A 51 8.45 -5.44 25.23
N ASP A 52 9.42 -5.34 24.32
CA ASP A 52 10.77 -5.87 24.52
C ASP A 52 11.54 -5.14 25.62
N ILE A 53 11.31 -3.83 25.80
CA ILE A 53 11.92 -3.04 26.88
C ILE A 53 11.38 -3.47 28.25
N PHE A 54 10.06 -3.66 28.37
CA PHE A 54 9.43 -3.95 29.65
C PHE A 54 9.38 -5.45 30.00
N ASN A 55 9.23 -6.31 29.00
CA ASN A 55 9.13 -7.76 29.14
C ASN A 55 9.89 -8.44 27.99
N PRO A 56 11.23 -8.38 28.02
CA PRO A 56 12.04 -8.94 26.95
C PRO A 56 11.71 -10.43 26.76
N VAL A 57 11.47 -10.82 25.51
CA VAL A 57 11.23 -12.23 25.16
C VAL A 57 12.49 -13.02 25.46
N GLN A 58 12.42 -13.91 26.45
CA GLN A 58 13.51 -14.82 26.77
C GLN A 58 13.46 -16.02 25.84
N LEU A 59 14.37 -16.05 24.86
CA LEU A 59 14.61 -17.23 24.03
C LEU A 59 15.44 -18.21 24.86
N ASN A 60 14.79 -19.07 25.63
CA ASN A 60 15.45 -20.16 26.34
C ASN A 60 15.67 -21.31 25.33
N LEU A 61 16.85 -21.31 24.69
CA LEU A 61 17.34 -22.34 23.77
C LEU A 61 18.32 -23.26 24.48
#